data_AF-A0A537HH06-F1
#
_entry.id   AF-A0A537HH06-F1
#
_cell.length_a   1.000
_cell.length_b   1.000
_cell.length_c   1.000
_cell.angle_alpha   90.00
_cell.angle_beta   90.00
_cell.angle_gamma   90.00
#
_symmetry.space_group_name_H-M   'P 1'
#
loop_
_entity.id
_entity.type
_entity.pdbx_description
1 polymer ?
#
loop_
_entity_poly.entity_id
_entity_poly.type
_entity_poly.pdbx_seq_one_letter_code
_entity_poly.pdbx_strand_id
1 'polypeptide(L)'
;MSSQRSDWRERLHANPSRMEHELALRLQVDRVNYLTQVEVPVTTVDFYFPLDPRPLIVLVDGRVHLKTRQMMKDEELRTLLRKRGYRILELVYGSYTDKKGDELYREILNGLG
;
A
#
# COMPACT_ATOMS: atom_id res chain seq x y z
N MET A 1 6.48 -14.88 30.09
CA MET A 1 5.27 -14.30 29.47
C MET A 1 5.74 -13.40 28.34
N SER A 2 5.91 -13.95 27.14
CA SER A 2 6.76 -13.37 26.11
C SER A 2 5.95 -12.85 24.93
N SER A 3 5.95 -11.53 24.79
CA SER A 3 5.85 -10.73 23.57
C SER A 3 4.80 -11.10 22.50
N GLN A 4 3.73 -10.30 22.46
CA GLN A 4 2.92 -10.02 21.26
C GLN A 4 3.75 -9.28 20.19
N ARG A 5 4.77 -9.92 19.62
CA ARG A 5 5.65 -9.33 18.58
C ARG A 5 5.43 -9.88 17.17
N SER A 6 4.46 -10.76 16.97
CA SER A 6 4.32 -11.54 15.73
C SER A 6 2.88 -11.52 15.25
N ASP A 7 2.54 -10.60 14.34
CA ASP A 7 1.28 -10.65 13.60
C ASP A 7 1.42 -9.93 12.25
N TRP A 8 2.14 -8.80 12.19
CA TRP A 8 2.37 -8.10 10.91
C TRP A 8 3.34 -8.84 9.99
N ARG A 9 4.36 -9.54 10.54
CA ARG A 9 5.29 -10.37 9.76
C ARG A 9 4.63 -11.59 9.14
N GLU A 10 3.56 -12.12 9.72
CA GLU A 10 2.84 -13.25 9.13
C GLU A 10 2.01 -12.84 7.89
N ARG A 11 1.79 -11.52 7.70
CA ARG A 11 1.18 -10.95 6.49
C ARG A 11 2.16 -10.78 5.32
N LEU A 12 3.46 -11.03 5.52
CA LEU A 12 4.50 -10.93 4.47
C LEU A 12 4.27 -11.88 3.28
N HIS A 13 3.36 -12.84 3.42
CA HIS A 13 2.94 -13.74 2.33
C HIS A 13 1.42 -13.74 2.12
N ALA A 14 0.74 -12.62 2.39
CA ALA A 14 -0.63 -12.47 1.92
C ALA A 14 -0.61 -12.55 0.38
N ASN A 15 -1.37 -13.49 -0.18
CA ASN A 15 -1.54 -13.57 -1.62
C ASN A 15 -2.05 -12.22 -2.12
N PRO A 16 -1.30 -11.53 -3.01
CA PRO A 16 -1.71 -10.22 -3.47
C PRO A 16 -3.10 -10.30 -4.08
N SER A 17 -3.93 -9.31 -3.78
CA SER A 17 -5.29 -9.30 -4.32
C SER A 17 -5.25 -9.25 -5.84
N ARG A 18 -6.32 -9.72 -6.51
CA ARG A 18 -6.44 -9.59 -7.97
C ARG A 18 -6.22 -8.16 -8.45
N MET A 19 -6.63 -7.17 -7.63
CA MET A 19 -6.43 -5.75 -7.89
C MET A 19 -4.94 -5.37 -7.84
N GLU A 20 -4.21 -5.75 -6.79
CA GLU A 20 -2.77 -5.51 -6.70
C GLU A 20 -2.01 -6.17 -7.85
N HIS A 21 -2.38 -7.39 -8.22
CA HIS A 21 -1.72 -8.09 -9.32
C HIS A 21 -1.91 -7.37 -10.66
N GLU A 22 -3.12 -6.88 -10.93
CA GLU A 22 -3.41 -6.10 -12.12
C GLU A 22 -2.66 -4.75 -12.13
N LEU A 23 -2.64 -4.03 -11.01
CA LEU A 23 -1.89 -2.79 -10.88
C LEU A 23 -0.38 -3.02 -11.09
N ALA A 24 0.17 -4.08 -10.50
CA ALA A 24 1.57 -4.47 -10.69
C ALA A 24 1.89 -4.74 -12.17
N LEU A 25 1.07 -5.51 -12.87
CA LEU A 25 1.26 -5.78 -14.29
C LEU A 25 1.25 -4.50 -15.13
N ARG A 26 0.31 -3.58 -14.87
CA ARG A 26 0.22 -2.29 -15.57
C ARG A 26 1.46 -1.43 -15.32
N LEU A 27 1.93 -1.35 -14.08
CA LEU A 27 3.15 -0.63 -13.73
C LEU A 27 4.40 -1.22 -14.40
N GLN A 28 4.47 -2.55 -14.56
CA GLN A 28 5.56 -3.21 -15.30
C GLN A 28 5.53 -2.88 -16.79
N VAL A 29 4.34 -2.91 -17.41
CA VAL A 29 4.16 -2.56 -18.83
C VAL A 29 4.64 -1.14 -19.08
N ASP A 30 4.29 -0.21 -18.19
CA ASP A 30 4.68 1.20 -18.28
C ASP A 30 6.11 1.47 -17.76
N ARG A 31 6.85 0.41 -17.41
CA ARG A 31 8.25 0.46 -16.91
C ARG A 31 8.44 1.40 -15.72
N VAL A 32 7.43 1.52 -14.88
CA VAL A 32 7.52 2.27 -13.64
C VAL A 32 8.37 1.47 -12.65
N ASN A 33 9.35 2.12 -12.02
CA ASN A 33 10.17 1.49 -11.00
C ASN A 33 9.43 1.46 -9.67
N TYR A 34 9.16 0.26 -9.16
CA TYR A 34 8.51 0.05 -7.87
C TYR A 34 9.06 -1.20 -7.17
N LEU A 35 8.89 -1.24 -5.86
CA LEU A 35 9.10 -2.40 -5.01
C LEU A 35 7.76 -2.81 -4.41
N THR A 36 7.55 -4.11 -4.17
CA THR A 36 6.34 -4.62 -3.50
C THR A 36 6.72 -5.26 -2.17
N GLN A 37 5.76 -5.32 -1.24
CA GLN A 37 5.93 -5.98 0.05
C GLN A 37 7.16 -5.50 0.84
N VAL A 38 7.48 -4.21 0.72
CA VAL A 38 8.66 -3.64 1.40
C VAL A 38 8.40 -3.58 2.90
N GLU A 39 9.35 -4.11 3.68
CA GLU A 39 9.36 -3.92 5.12
C GLU A 39 9.69 -2.46 5.44
N VAL A 40 8.69 -1.71 5.87
CA VAL A 40 8.89 -0.39 6.47
C VAL A 40 8.79 -0.57 7.97
N PRO A 41 9.61 0.12 8.80
CA PRO A 41 9.46 0.02 10.23
C PRO A 41 8.02 0.40 10.56
N VAL A 42 7.29 -0.50 11.22
CA VAL A 42 5.88 -0.43 11.60
C VAL A 42 4.86 -1.13 10.67
N THR A 43 5.11 -1.38 9.36
CA THR A 43 4.19 -2.20 8.50
C THR A 43 4.83 -2.71 7.21
N THR A 44 4.17 -3.67 6.57
CA THR A 44 4.38 -4.02 5.15
C THR A 44 3.53 -3.10 4.26
N VAL A 45 4.06 -2.71 3.11
CA VAL A 45 3.38 -1.85 2.13
C VAL A 45 3.20 -2.59 0.80
N ASP A 46 2.10 -2.34 0.10
CA ASP A 46 1.79 -3.06 -1.16
C ASP A 46 2.70 -2.60 -2.28
N PHE A 47 2.81 -1.28 -2.48
CA PHE A 47 3.76 -0.69 -3.42
C PHE A 47 4.59 0.41 -2.77
N TYR A 48 5.89 0.37 -3.05
CA TYR A 48 6.86 1.36 -2.64
C TYR A 48 7.58 1.90 -3.86
N PHE A 49 7.50 3.21 -4.07
CA PHE A 49 8.13 3.91 -5.18
C PHE A 49 9.29 4.75 -4.63
N PRO A 50 10.55 4.41 -4.96
CA PRO A 50 11.74 5.12 -4.49
C PRO A 50 11.92 6.45 -5.25
N LEU A 51 10.95 7.35 -5.15
CA LEU A 51 11.00 8.69 -5.76
C LEU A 51 11.90 9.62 -4.95
N ASP A 52 12.66 10.46 -5.66
CA ASP A 52 13.48 11.54 -5.11
C ASP A 52 12.71 12.86 -5.23
N PRO A 53 12.57 13.70 -4.18
CA PRO A 53 13.18 13.62 -2.84
C PRO A 53 12.34 12.92 -1.78
N ARG A 54 11.13 12.48 -2.10
CA ARG A 54 10.21 11.85 -1.16
C ARG A 54 9.64 10.57 -1.76
N PRO A 55 9.99 9.38 -1.22
CA PRO A 55 9.43 8.13 -1.70
C PRO A 55 7.91 8.10 -1.50
N LEU A 56 7.20 7.47 -2.45
CA LEU A 56 5.76 7.29 -2.40
C LEU A 56 5.44 5.87 -1.95
N ILE A 57 4.57 5.76 -0.96
CA ILE A 57 4.00 4.51 -0.45
C ILE A 57 2.55 4.45 -0.91
N VAL A 58 2.16 3.35 -1.55
CA VAL A 58 0.77 3.08 -1.93
C VAL A 58 0.27 1.88 -1.14
N LEU A 59 -0.85 2.08 -0.45
CA LEU A 59 -1.56 1.06 0.31
C LEU A 59 -2.88 0.77 -0.42
N VAL A 60 -3.10 -0.49 -0.81
CA VAL A 60 -4.27 -0.94 -1.55
C VAL A 60 -5.16 -1.72 -0.59
N ASP A 61 -6.06 -1.00 0.08
CA ASP A 61 -6.94 -1.60 1.08
C ASP A 61 -8.31 -1.97 0.49
N GLY A 62 -8.64 -3.26 0.58
CA GLY A 62 -10.01 -3.73 0.36
C GLY A 62 -10.92 -3.39 1.55
N ARG A 63 -12.23 -3.22 1.32
CA ARG A 63 -13.26 -2.94 2.36
C ARG A 63 -13.21 -3.80 3.64
N VAL A 64 -12.52 -4.94 3.61
CA VAL A 64 -12.36 -5.87 4.74
C VAL A 64 -11.51 -5.32 5.90
N HIS A 65 -10.73 -4.24 5.70
CA HIS A 65 -9.89 -3.64 6.75
C HIS A 65 -10.58 -2.53 7.58
N LEU A 66 -11.86 -2.24 7.32
CA LEU A 66 -12.66 -1.22 8.02
C LEU A 66 -13.10 -1.60 9.46
N LYS A 67 -12.37 -2.49 10.16
CA LYS A 67 -12.61 -2.67 11.60
C LYS A 67 -11.99 -1.47 12.31
N THR A 68 -12.83 -0.65 12.96
CA THR A 68 -12.52 0.66 13.60
C THR A 68 -11.25 0.69 14.46
N ARG A 69 -10.82 -0.45 15.00
CA ARG A 69 -9.60 -0.59 15.83
C ARG A 69 -8.31 -0.74 15.02
N GLN A 70 -8.37 -1.21 13.78
CA GLN A 70 -7.25 -1.24 12.83
C GLN A 70 -7.04 0.16 12.23
N MET A 71 -8.13 0.84 11.82
CA MET A 71 -8.07 2.20 11.26
C MET A 71 -7.31 3.22 12.12
N MET A 72 -7.46 3.19 13.46
CA MET A 72 -6.71 4.08 14.35
C MET A 72 -5.21 3.78 14.37
N LYS A 73 -4.83 2.50 14.32
CA LYS A 73 -3.41 2.10 14.21
C LYS A 73 -2.84 2.50 12.84
N ASP A 74 -3.66 2.39 11.80
CA ASP A 74 -3.26 2.76 10.44
C ASP A 74 -3.13 4.28 10.29
N GLU A 75 -3.92 5.09 10.99
CA GLU A 75 -3.76 6.56 11.03
C GLU A 75 -2.48 6.99 11.77
N GLU A 76 -2.18 6.39 12.94
CA GLU A 76 -0.93 6.68 13.66
C GLU A 76 0.30 6.29 12.82
N LEU A 77 0.24 5.14 12.17
CA LEU A 77 1.27 4.67 11.26
C LEU A 77 1.46 5.62 10.07
N ARG A 78 0.37 6.08 9.44
CA ARG A 78 0.41 7.06 8.36
C ARG A 78 1.04 8.38 8.81
N THR A 79 0.72 8.82 10.02
CA THR A 79 1.31 10.03 10.61
C THR A 79 2.81 9.86 10.82
N LEU A 80 3.27 8.70 11.31
CA LEU A 80 4.69 8.41 11.50
C LEU A 80 5.45 8.36 10.16
N LEU A 81 4.88 7.73 9.14
CA LEU A 81 5.48 7.66 7.81
C LEU A 81 5.56 9.04 7.15
N ARG A 82 4.50 9.86 7.24
CA ARG A 82 4.53 11.26 6.77
C ARG A 82 5.59 12.08 7.51
N LYS A 83 5.72 11.92 8.82
CA LYS A 83 6.79 12.57 9.62
C LYS A 83 8.19 12.14 9.21
N ARG A 84 8.36 10.91 8.71
CA ARG A 84 9.63 10.42 8.14
C ARG A 84 9.89 10.90 6.71
N GLY A 85 8.96 11.64 6.11
CA GLY A 85 9.12 12.23 4.78
C GLY A 85 8.52 11.40 3.64
N TYR A 86 7.83 10.30 3.94
CA TYR A 86 7.14 9.50 2.92
C TYR A 86 5.85 10.19 2.45
N ARG A 87 5.59 10.14 1.15
CA ARG A 87 4.26 10.42 0.59
C ARG A 87 3.42 9.14 0.70
N ILE A 88 2.16 9.27 1.07
CA ILE A 88 1.26 8.11 1.26
C ILE A 88 0.02 8.31 0.41
N LEU A 89 -0.28 7.33 -0.43
CA LEU A 89 -1.50 7.23 -1.22
C LEU A 89 -2.27 5.99 -0.77
N GLU A 90 -3.55 6.17 -0.46
CA GLU A 90 -4.42 5.12 0.04
C GLU A 90 -5.50 4.85 -1.00
N LEU A 91 -5.49 3.63 -1.53
CA LEU A 91 -6.37 3.17 -2.59
C LEU A 91 -7.42 2.24 -1.99
N VAL A 92 -8.60 2.81 -1.71
CA VAL A 92 -9.71 2.04 -1.13
C VAL A 92 -10.62 1.54 -2.24
N TYR A 93 -10.87 0.22 -2.27
CA TYR A 93 -11.83 -0.37 -3.21
C TYR A 93 -12.83 -1.31 -2.53
N GLY A 94 -14.08 -1.22 -2.97
CA GLY A 94 -15.18 -2.03 -2.42
C GLY A 94 -15.35 -3.38 -3.10
N SER A 95 -15.15 -3.44 -4.41
CA SER A 95 -15.19 -4.67 -5.22
C SER A 95 -14.31 -4.49 -6.44
N TYR A 96 -13.79 -5.61 -6.95
CA TYR A 96 -13.00 -5.61 -8.18
C TYR A 96 -13.90 -5.29 -9.38
N THR A 97 -13.56 -4.23 -10.11
CA THR A 97 -14.12 -3.92 -11.44
C THR A 97 -13.01 -3.30 -12.28
N ASP A 98 -13.01 -3.57 -13.59
CA ASP A 98 -11.97 -3.07 -14.50
C ASP A 98 -11.88 -1.53 -14.46
N LYS A 99 -13.04 -0.85 -14.41
CA LYS A 99 -13.11 0.60 -14.23
C LYS A 99 -12.43 1.08 -12.95
N LYS A 100 -12.60 0.35 -11.84
CA LYS A 100 -11.93 0.70 -10.58
C LYS A 100 -10.43 0.47 -10.69
N GLY A 101 -9.99 -0.60 -11.37
CA GLY A 101 -8.57 -0.81 -11.68
C GLY A 101 -7.97 0.37 -12.45
N ASP A 102 -8.68 0.87 -13.46
CA ASP A 102 -8.26 2.06 -14.22
C ASP A 102 -8.17 3.32 -13.35
N GLU A 103 -9.16 3.56 -12.49
CA GLU A 103 -9.18 4.70 -11.57
C GLU A 103 -8.01 4.65 -10.60
N LEU A 104 -7.82 3.51 -9.92
CA LEU A 104 -6.73 3.30 -8.98
C LEU A 104 -5.38 3.45 -9.66
N TYR A 105 -5.24 2.92 -10.88
CA TYR A 105 -4.02 3.08 -11.66
C TYR A 105 -3.72 4.55 -11.96
N ARG A 106 -4.72 5.32 -12.37
CA ARG A 106 -4.56 6.77 -12.60
C ARG A 106 -4.21 7.52 -11.32
N GLU A 107 -4.78 7.13 -10.18
CA GLU A 107 -4.42 7.70 -8.88
C GLU A 107 -2.95 7.44 -8.53
N ILE A 108 -2.43 6.23 -8.80
CA ILE A 108 -1.00 5.93 -8.64
C ILE A 108 -0.18 6.86 -9.53
N LEU A 109 -0.49 6.93 -10.83
CA LEU A 109 0.24 7.78 -11.77
C LEU A 109 0.23 9.26 -11.36
N ASN A 110 -0.92 9.80 -10.96
CA ASN A 110 -1.03 11.16 -10.43
C ASN A 110 -0.20 11.34 -9.14
N GLY A 111 -0.07 10.29 -8.33
CA GLY A 111 0.76 10.27 -7.13
C GLY A 111 2.26 10.31 -7.44
N LEU A 112 2.70 9.75 -8.57
CA LEU A 112 4.10 9.72 -8.97
C LEU A 112 4.63 11.12 -9.36
N GLY A 113 3.75 12.01 -9.82
CA GLY A 113 4.09 13.40 -10.16
C GLY A 113 3.88 13.70 -11.64
#